data_AF-X1TD16-F1
#
_entry.id   AF-X1TD16-F1
#
_cell.length_a   1.000
_cell.length_b   1.000
_cell.length_c   1.000
_cell.angle_alpha   90.00
_cell.angle_beta   90.00
_cell.angle_gamma   90.00
#
_symmetry.space_group_name_H-M   'P 1'
#
loop_
_entity.id
_entity.type
_entity.pdbx_description
1 polymer ?
#
loop_
_entity_poly.entity_id
_entity_poly.type
_entity_poly.pdbx_seq_one_letter_code
_entity_poly.pdbx_strand_id
1 'polypeptide(L)'
;EDTIWTEEAGETPITGGVAEDIKKDGRIPYIIPLGGCNPLGNLGYINAVKELKKQSEEKNMNIDYIIPAVGTGGTQAGIELGLKLYGVDTKCYGISASRHIKPKSQEIADLCNQTVKYFKLECNQFSPDKITVNYDYIGERYAIPTNECIDAIHTVAQIEGIILDPVYTGKAMAGLIDLIVKGKFKKDENIVFLHTGGGTANFAYNKVFR
;
A
#
# COMPACT_ATOMS: atom_id res chain seq x y z
N GLU A 1 -12.11 -25.80 15.48
CA GLU A 1 -11.68 -25.14 16.72
C GLU A 1 -11.49 -23.67 16.43
N ASP A 2 -12.34 -22.87 17.07
CA ASP A 2 -12.52 -21.45 16.81
C ASP A 2 -11.23 -20.68 17.03
N THR A 3 -10.68 -20.11 15.94
CA THR A 3 -9.54 -19.21 16.03
C THR A 3 -10.06 -17.85 16.52
N ILE A 4 -10.31 -17.76 17.82
CA ILE A 4 -10.54 -16.48 18.48
C ILE A 4 -9.21 -15.72 18.43
N TRP A 5 -9.13 -14.70 17.58
CA TRP A 5 -8.03 -13.74 17.63
C TRP A 5 -8.12 -12.97 18.93
N THR A 6 -7.23 -13.27 19.87
CA THR A 6 -6.84 -12.33 20.90
C THR A 6 -5.61 -11.60 20.38
N GLU A 7 -5.81 -10.43 19.76
CA GLU A 7 -4.70 -9.51 19.51
C GLU A 7 -4.07 -9.15 20.86
N GLU A 8 -2.76 -9.41 21.00
CA GLU A 8 -2.00 -8.95 22.14
C GLU A 8 -2.12 -7.43 22.23
N ALA A 9 -2.63 -6.94 23.36
CA ALA A 9 -2.58 -5.53 23.71
C ALA A 9 -1.11 -5.09 23.75
N GLY A 10 -0.62 -4.51 22.66
CA GLY A 10 0.79 -4.11 22.54
C GLY A 10 1.16 -3.43 21.23
N GLU A 11 0.55 -3.79 20.10
CA GLU A 11 0.92 -3.22 18.80
C GLU A 11 0.10 -1.99 18.38
N THR A 12 -0.97 -1.67 19.12
CA THR A 12 -1.82 -0.49 18.84
C THR A 12 -2.23 0.23 20.15
N PRO A 13 -1.31 0.97 20.80
CA PRO A 13 -1.51 1.45 22.18
C PRO A 13 -2.74 2.34 22.37
N ILE A 14 -3.12 3.12 21.36
CA ILE A 14 -4.30 3.99 21.43
C ILE A 14 -5.60 3.17 21.28
N THR A 15 -5.72 2.36 20.22
CA THR A 15 -6.94 1.57 19.97
C THR A 15 -7.11 0.45 20.98
N GLY A 16 -6.01 -0.13 21.49
CA GLY A 16 -6.04 -1.11 22.57
C GLY A 16 -6.59 -0.50 23.87
N GLY A 17 -6.12 0.68 24.27
CA GLY A 17 -6.65 1.37 25.45
C GLY A 17 -8.14 1.69 25.33
N VAL A 18 -8.57 2.23 24.17
CA VAL A 18 -9.99 2.50 23.90
C VAL A 18 -10.83 1.22 23.91
N ALA A 19 -10.31 0.12 23.36
CA ALA A 19 -11.00 -1.16 23.36
C ALA A 19 -11.19 -1.70 24.78
N GLU A 20 -10.21 -1.57 25.67
CA GLU A 20 -10.34 -1.96 27.07
C GLU A 20 -11.41 -1.13 27.80
N ASP A 21 -11.49 0.17 27.54
CA ASP A 21 -12.55 1.00 28.12
C ASP A 21 -13.94 0.61 27.59
N ILE A 22 -14.06 0.31 26.30
CA ILE A 22 -15.32 -0.19 25.71
C ILE A 22 -15.72 -1.55 26.31
N LYS A 23 -14.76 -2.44 26.60
CA LYS A 23 -15.01 -3.72 27.27
C LYS A 23 -15.52 -3.54 28.69
N LYS A 24 -14.98 -2.56 29.45
CA LYS A 24 -15.46 -2.23 30.81
C LYS A 24 -16.93 -1.80 30.80
N ASP A 25 -17.39 -1.19 29.71
CA ASP A 25 -18.80 -0.82 29.50
C ASP A 25 -19.69 -2.02 29.08
N GLY A 26 -19.19 -3.26 29.11
CA GLY A 26 -19.94 -4.47 28.75
C GLY A 26 -20.13 -4.66 27.24
N ARG A 27 -19.39 -3.93 26.40
CA ARG A 27 -19.45 -4.04 24.93
C ARG A 27 -18.33 -4.92 24.39
N ILE A 28 -18.49 -5.40 23.16
CA ILE A 28 -17.51 -6.27 22.48
C ILE A 28 -16.90 -5.51 21.30
N PRO A 29 -15.74 -4.85 21.48
CA PRO A 29 -15.10 -4.10 20.40
C PRO A 29 -14.44 -5.04 19.39
N TYR A 30 -14.52 -4.70 18.10
CA TYR A 30 -13.68 -5.27 17.05
C TYR A 30 -12.54 -4.29 16.75
N ILE A 31 -11.31 -4.71 17.02
CA ILE A 31 -10.13 -3.87 16.80
C ILE A 31 -9.69 -4.00 15.34
N ILE A 32 -9.47 -2.85 14.71
CA ILE A 32 -8.90 -2.77 13.38
C ILE A 32 -7.53 -2.12 13.54
N PRO A 33 -6.42 -2.79 13.18
CA PRO A 33 -5.10 -2.22 13.33
C PRO A 33 -4.90 -1.03 12.39
N LEU A 34 -3.84 -0.26 12.63
CA LEU A 34 -3.51 0.90 11.80
C LEU A 34 -3.50 0.51 10.31
N GLY A 35 -4.31 1.23 9.51
CA GLY A 35 -4.46 0.98 8.08
C GLY A 35 -5.09 -0.37 7.71
N GLY A 36 -5.76 -1.06 8.64
CA GLY A 36 -6.35 -2.39 8.41
C GLY A 36 -5.31 -3.47 8.09
N CYS A 37 -4.07 -3.27 8.53
CA CYS A 37 -2.91 -4.06 8.14
C CYS A 37 -2.83 -5.41 8.89
N ASN A 38 -3.70 -6.35 8.54
CA ASN A 38 -3.73 -7.71 9.09
C ASN A 38 -4.09 -8.75 7.99
N PRO A 39 -4.02 -10.07 8.29
CA PRO A 39 -4.37 -11.11 7.31
C PRO A 39 -5.73 -10.93 6.64
N LEU A 40 -6.77 -10.55 7.37
CA LEU A 40 -8.11 -10.32 6.81
C LEU A 40 -8.14 -9.11 5.87
N GLY A 41 -7.50 -8.00 6.27
CA GLY A 41 -7.43 -6.78 5.46
C GLY A 41 -6.67 -6.96 4.15
N ASN A 42 -5.67 -7.84 4.12
CA ASN A 42 -4.93 -8.17 2.91
C ASN A 42 -5.79 -8.78 1.80
N LEU A 43 -6.90 -9.44 2.13
CA LEU A 43 -7.79 -10.06 1.14
C LEU A 43 -8.27 -9.05 0.08
N GLY A 44 -8.46 -7.78 0.47
CA GLY A 44 -8.90 -6.74 -0.47
C GLY A 44 -7.93 -6.57 -1.64
N TYR A 45 -6.64 -6.44 -1.36
CA TYR A 45 -5.63 -6.24 -2.40
C TYR A 45 -5.18 -7.54 -3.08
N ILE A 46 -5.35 -8.69 -2.43
CA ILE A 46 -5.26 -9.99 -3.12
C ILE A 46 -6.33 -10.05 -4.21
N ASN A 47 -7.59 -9.73 -3.87
CA ASN A 47 -8.68 -9.68 -4.84
C ASN A 47 -8.44 -8.61 -5.92
N ALA A 48 -7.86 -7.45 -5.57
CA ALA A 48 -7.49 -6.44 -6.56
C ALA A 48 -6.50 -6.99 -7.61
N VAL A 49 -5.54 -7.84 -7.24
CA VAL A 49 -4.66 -8.50 -8.22
C VAL A 49 -5.43 -9.48 -9.11
N LYS A 50 -6.40 -10.22 -8.55
CA LYS A 50 -7.29 -11.09 -9.34
C LYS A 50 -8.07 -10.29 -10.37
N GLU A 51 -8.61 -9.15 -9.98
CA GLU A 51 -9.31 -8.23 -10.86
C GLU A 51 -8.38 -7.68 -11.95
N LEU A 52 -7.18 -7.26 -11.56
CA LEU A 52 -6.19 -6.71 -12.48
C LEU A 52 -5.75 -7.74 -13.53
N LYS A 53 -5.48 -8.99 -13.12
CA LYS A 53 -5.18 -10.10 -14.02
C LYS A 53 -6.29 -10.32 -15.05
N LYS A 54 -7.55 -10.34 -14.60
CA LYS A 54 -8.70 -10.50 -15.49
C LYS A 54 -8.78 -9.35 -16.50
N GLN A 55 -8.64 -8.11 -16.02
CA GLN A 55 -8.71 -6.91 -16.87
C GLN A 55 -7.55 -6.86 -17.89
N SER A 56 -6.36 -7.32 -17.50
CA SER A 56 -5.19 -7.35 -18.39
C SER A 56 -5.34 -8.41 -19.48
N GLU A 57 -5.86 -9.59 -19.13
CA GLU A 57 -6.20 -10.66 -20.07
C GLU A 57 -7.28 -10.21 -21.08
N GLU A 58 -8.36 -9.57 -20.61
CA GLU A 58 -9.42 -9.03 -21.45
C GLU A 58 -8.92 -7.95 -22.44
N LYS A 59 -7.88 -7.20 -22.06
CA LYS A 59 -7.25 -6.18 -22.90
C LYS A 59 -6.08 -6.71 -23.74
N ASN A 60 -5.75 -8.00 -23.63
CA ASN A 60 -4.54 -8.58 -24.23
C ASN A 60 -3.27 -7.75 -23.94
N MET A 61 -3.12 -7.32 -22.69
CA MET A 61 -2.06 -6.42 -22.24
C MET A 61 -1.28 -7.09 -21.11
N ASN A 62 0.04 -7.15 -21.24
CA ASN A 62 0.90 -7.54 -20.12
C ASN A 62 1.07 -6.35 -19.17
N ILE A 63 1.10 -6.57 -17.86
CA ILE A 63 1.42 -5.53 -16.87
C ILE A 63 2.76 -5.88 -16.25
N ASP A 64 3.74 -5.00 -16.38
CA ASP A 64 5.10 -5.25 -15.92
C ASP A 64 5.31 -4.74 -14.49
N TYR A 65 4.67 -3.62 -14.13
CA TYR A 65 4.78 -3.03 -12.80
C TYR A 65 3.44 -2.58 -12.21
N ILE A 66 3.30 -2.72 -10.89
CA ILE A 66 2.27 -2.06 -10.09
C ILE A 66 2.98 -1.11 -9.12
N ILE A 67 2.57 0.15 -9.10
CA ILE A 67 3.16 1.21 -8.28
C ILE A 67 2.13 1.69 -7.24
N PRO A 68 2.15 1.17 -6.01
CA PRO A 68 1.36 1.70 -4.91
C PRO A 68 2.15 2.71 -4.06
N ALA A 69 1.44 3.61 -3.40
CA ALA A 69 1.96 4.29 -2.21
C ALA A 69 2.03 3.29 -1.04
N VAL A 70 3.09 3.37 -0.22
CA VAL A 70 3.32 2.48 0.92
C VAL A 70 3.27 3.29 2.21
N GLY A 71 2.30 2.94 3.07
CA GLY A 71 2.19 3.43 4.45
C GLY A 71 2.43 2.29 5.44
N THR A 72 1.36 1.71 5.96
CA THR A 72 1.42 0.60 6.91
C THR A 72 1.98 -0.69 6.29
N GLY A 73 1.71 -0.93 5.01
CA GLY A 73 2.25 -2.06 4.23
C GLY A 73 1.19 -3.05 3.75
N GLY A 74 -0.02 -3.04 4.32
CA GLY A 74 -1.09 -3.99 4.00
C GLY A 74 -1.47 -4.02 2.52
N THR A 75 -1.56 -2.86 1.87
CA THR A 75 -1.81 -2.76 0.43
C THR A 75 -0.77 -3.53 -0.39
N GLN A 76 0.52 -3.26 -0.16
CA GLN A 76 1.58 -3.94 -0.89
C GLN A 76 1.63 -5.42 -0.53
N ALA A 77 1.44 -5.81 0.74
CA ALA A 77 1.38 -7.21 1.13
C ALA A 77 0.28 -7.99 0.41
N GLY A 78 -0.91 -7.42 0.29
CA GLY A 78 -2.01 -8.02 -0.48
C GLY A 78 -1.66 -8.15 -1.97
N ILE A 79 -0.99 -7.15 -2.56
CA ILE A 79 -0.53 -7.21 -3.96
C ILE A 79 0.51 -8.32 -4.14
N GLU A 80 1.57 -8.33 -3.33
CA GLU A 80 2.67 -9.30 -3.41
C GLU A 80 2.15 -10.75 -3.26
N LEU A 81 1.24 -10.96 -2.30
CA LEU A 81 0.61 -12.27 -2.11
C LEU A 81 -0.33 -12.62 -3.27
N GLY A 82 -1.15 -11.68 -3.73
CA GLY A 82 -2.03 -11.89 -4.88
C GLY A 82 -1.28 -12.26 -6.15
N LEU A 83 -0.18 -11.56 -6.45
CA LEU A 83 0.67 -11.82 -7.62
C LEU A 83 1.18 -13.26 -7.62
N LYS A 84 1.67 -13.72 -6.46
CA LYS A 84 2.17 -15.09 -6.29
C LYS A 84 1.06 -16.15 -6.37
N LEU A 85 -0.08 -15.91 -5.72
CA LEU A 85 -1.21 -16.86 -5.71
C LEU A 85 -1.84 -17.03 -7.09
N TYR A 86 -1.89 -15.96 -7.88
CA TYR A 86 -2.49 -15.98 -9.21
C TYR A 86 -1.48 -16.20 -10.35
N GLY A 87 -0.21 -16.43 -10.02
CA GLY A 87 0.85 -16.70 -10.99
C GLY A 87 1.06 -15.56 -11.99
N VAL A 88 0.95 -14.32 -11.52
CA VAL A 88 1.07 -13.11 -12.36
C VAL A 88 2.53 -12.64 -12.35
N ASP A 89 3.16 -12.57 -13.52
CA ASP A 89 4.53 -12.08 -13.69
C ASP A 89 4.56 -10.55 -13.78
N THR A 90 4.14 -9.89 -12.70
CA THR A 90 4.17 -8.44 -12.53
C THR A 90 5.00 -8.11 -11.29
N LYS A 91 5.75 -7.00 -11.32
CA LYS A 91 6.54 -6.55 -10.17
C LYS A 91 5.81 -5.45 -9.40
N CYS A 92 5.64 -5.63 -8.09
CA CYS A 92 5.20 -4.54 -7.24
C CYS A 92 6.40 -3.66 -6.85
N TYR A 93 6.33 -2.37 -7.12
CA TYR A 93 7.37 -1.40 -6.77
C TYR A 93 6.75 -0.31 -5.90
N GLY A 94 6.78 -0.53 -4.59
CA GLY A 94 6.17 0.38 -3.62
C GLY A 94 6.98 1.67 -3.42
N ILE A 95 6.30 2.81 -3.38
CA ILE A 95 6.89 4.10 -3.01
C ILE A 95 6.46 4.47 -1.60
N SER A 96 7.40 4.57 -0.67
CA SER A 96 7.09 4.88 0.73
C SER A 96 6.68 6.34 0.93
N ALA A 97 5.61 6.54 1.69
CA ALA A 97 5.15 7.85 2.13
C ALA A 97 5.79 8.30 3.46
N SER A 98 6.51 7.40 4.15
CA SER A 98 7.07 7.67 5.48
C SER A 98 8.34 6.84 5.78
N ARG A 99 9.11 7.28 6.78
CA ARG A 99 10.19 6.46 7.34
C ARG A 99 9.60 5.46 8.33
N HIS A 100 10.24 4.30 8.45
CA HIS A 100 9.81 3.21 9.31
C HIS A 100 10.95 2.78 10.24
N ILE A 101 10.60 2.28 11.42
CA ILE A 101 11.58 1.81 12.42
C ILE A 101 12.24 0.51 11.94
N LYS A 102 11.46 -0.38 11.34
CA LYS A 102 11.93 -1.59 10.68
C LYS A 102 11.92 -1.39 9.16
N PRO A 103 12.76 -2.12 8.40
CA PRO A 103 12.62 -2.17 6.95
C PRO A 103 11.20 -2.61 6.56
N LYS A 104 10.47 -1.77 5.82
CA LYS A 104 9.08 -2.06 5.42
C LYS A 104 8.96 -3.34 4.59
N SER A 105 10.00 -3.70 3.84
CA SER A 105 10.07 -4.98 3.12
C SER A 105 9.99 -6.19 4.05
N GLN A 106 10.58 -6.11 5.25
CA GLN A 106 10.45 -7.16 6.27
C GLN A 106 9.02 -7.26 6.77
N GLU A 107 8.42 -6.13 7.16
CA GLU A 107 7.05 -6.12 7.69
C GLU A 107 6.02 -6.60 6.65
N ILE A 108 6.21 -6.24 5.38
CA ILE A 108 5.36 -6.73 4.28
C ILE A 108 5.54 -8.24 4.08
N ALA A 109 6.77 -8.75 4.05
CA ALA A 109 7.01 -10.19 3.91
C ALA A 109 6.43 -10.98 5.08
N ASP A 110 6.59 -10.49 6.31
CA ASP A 110 6.01 -11.08 7.51
C ASP A 110 4.49 -11.12 7.42
N LEU A 111 3.86 -10.03 7.00
CA LEU A 111 2.41 -9.96 6.84
C LEU A 111 1.89 -10.90 5.73
N CYS A 112 2.61 -11.04 4.61
CA CYS A 112 2.31 -12.06 3.60
C CYS A 112 2.36 -13.47 4.22
N ASN A 113 3.42 -13.80 4.95
CA ASN A 113 3.60 -15.11 5.59
C ASN A 113 2.54 -15.39 6.67
N GLN A 114 2.18 -14.37 7.46
CA GLN A 114 1.07 -14.44 8.42
C GLN A 114 -0.26 -14.71 7.70
N THR A 115 -0.50 -14.05 6.57
CA THR A 115 -1.71 -14.26 5.75
C THR A 115 -1.78 -15.68 5.20
N VAL A 116 -0.67 -16.20 4.66
CA VAL A 116 -0.55 -17.59 4.19
C VAL A 116 -0.86 -18.58 5.30
N LYS A 117 -0.26 -18.41 6.49
CA LYS A 117 -0.50 -19.26 7.65
C LYS A 117 -1.96 -19.18 8.11
N TYR A 118 -2.51 -17.97 8.17
CA TYR A 118 -3.85 -17.72 8.70
C TYR A 118 -4.93 -18.41 7.87
N PHE A 119 -4.85 -18.30 6.54
CA PHE A 119 -5.80 -18.93 5.62
C PHE A 119 -5.40 -20.34 5.18
N LYS A 120 -4.28 -20.87 5.69
CA LYS A 120 -3.74 -22.19 5.32
C LYS A 120 -3.54 -22.34 3.80
N LEU A 121 -2.97 -21.31 3.18
CA LEU A 121 -2.75 -21.27 1.73
C LEU A 121 -1.52 -22.10 1.35
N GLU A 122 -1.59 -22.78 0.22
CA GLU A 122 -0.44 -23.42 -0.40
C GLU A 122 0.38 -22.36 -1.16
N CYS A 123 1.32 -21.74 -0.47
CA CYS A 123 2.17 -20.70 -1.05
C CYS A 123 3.56 -20.74 -0.41
N ASN A 124 4.61 -20.67 -1.24
CA ASN A 124 5.98 -20.59 -0.73
C ASN A 124 6.18 -19.34 0.13
N GLN A 125 7.09 -19.41 1.10
CA GLN A 125 7.42 -18.30 1.98
C GLN A 125 7.85 -17.04 1.19
N PHE A 126 7.47 -15.87 1.71
CA PHE A 126 7.93 -14.57 1.24
C PHE A 126 9.21 -14.18 1.98
N SER A 127 10.17 -13.68 1.22
CA SER A 127 11.44 -13.19 1.73
C SER A 127 11.55 -11.68 1.52
N PRO A 128 12.04 -10.91 2.51
CA PRO A 128 12.16 -9.45 2.43
C PRO A 128 12.99 -8.95 1.24
N ASP A 129 13.99 -9.71 0.78
CA ASP A 129 14.84 -9.33 -0.35
C ASP A 129 14.10 -9.32 -1.70
N LYS A 130 12.91 -9.91 -1.76
CA LYS A 130 12.03 -9.88 -2.95
C LYS A 130 11.00 -8.77 -2.92
N ILE A 131 10.86 -8.06 -1.80
CA ILE A 131 9.88 -6.98 -1.65
C ILE A 131 10.57 -5.63 -1.90
N THR A 132 10.10 -4.90 -2.91
CA THR A 132 10.68 -3.60 -3.25
C THR A 132 9.90 -2.46 -2.60
N VAL A 133 10.59 -1.67 -1.78
CA VAL A 133 10.08 -0.41 -1.21
C VAL A 133 11.13 0.67 -1.41
N ASN A 134 10.78 1.73 -2.14
CA ASN A 134 11.63 2.88 -2.38
C ASN A 134 11.32 4.00 -1.37
N TYR A 135 12.34 4.55 -0.73
CA TYR A 135 12.24 5.57 0.33
C TYR A 135 12.67 6.97 -0.12
N ASP A 136 13.10 7.13 -1.37
CA ASP A 136 13.74 8.35 -1.87
C ASP A 136 12.76 9.53 -2.00
N TYR A 137 11.45 9.25 -2.06
CA TYR A 137 10.39 10.23 -2.33
C TYR A 137 9.58 10.64 -1.10
N ILE A 138 10.06 10.32 0.11
CA ILE A 138 9.36 10.65 1.36
C ILE A 138 9.41 12.15 1.66
N GLY A 139 10.53 12.80 1.35
CA GLY A 139 10.80 14.18 1.78
C GLY A 139 11.20 14.28 3.26
N GLU A 140 10.81 15.39 3.90
CA GLU A 140 11.15 15.69 5.30
C GLU A 140 10.63 14.60 6.25
N ARG A 141 9.31 14.32 6.19
CA ARG A 141 8.63 13.35 7.05
C ARG A 141 7.24 13.01 6.50
N TYR A 142 6.58 12.06 7.17
CA TYR A 142 5.19 11.71 6.91
C TYR A 142 4.28 12.96 6.96
N ALA A 143 3.29 13.01 6.07
CA ALA A 143 2.30 14.09 5.97
C ALA A 143 2.84 15.49 5.60
N ILE A 144 4.14 15.64 5.34
CA ILE A 144 4.70 16.86 4.75
C ILE A 144 4.95 16.61 3.27
N PRO A 145 4.27 17.32 2.34
CA PRO A 145 4.52 17.17 0.91
C PRO A 145 5.87 17.78 0.52
N THR A 146 6.50 17.23 -0.51
CA THR A 146 7.64 17.86 -1.19
C THR A 146 7.15 18.70 -2.38
N ASN A 147 8.01 19.53 -2.96
CA ASN A 147 7.66 20.27 -4.18
C ASN A 147 7.32 19.30 -5.32
N GLU A 148 8.09 18.21 -5.47
CA GLU A 148 7.87 17.20 -6.50
C GLU A 148 6.51 16.48 -6.30
N CYS A 149 6.09 16.27 -5.05
CA CYS A 149 4.76 15.75 -4.73
C CYS A 149 3.66 16.70 -5.23
N ILE A 150 3.80 18.01 -4.96
CA ILE A 150 2.83 19.03 -5.39
C ILE A 150 2.82 19.17 -6.92
N ASP A 151 3.99 19.18 -7.56
CA ASP A 151 4.12 19.24 -9.01
C ASP A 151 3.49 18.01 -9.69
N ALA A 152 3.67 16.81 -9.11
CA ALA A 152 3.02 15.59 -9.60
C ALA A 152 1.49 15.66 -9.47
N ILE A 153 0.97 16.19 -8.36
CA ILE A 153 -0.48 16.41 -8.17
C ILE A 153 -1.01 17.37 -9.23
N HIS A 154 -0.35 18.52 -9.43
CA HIS A 154 -0.75 19.49 -10.45
C HIS A 154 -0.72 18.91 -11.86
N THR A 155 0.38 18.22 -12.20
CA THR A 155 0.57 17.59 -13.52
C THR A 155 -0.57 16.62 -13.82
N VAL A 156 -0.84 15.68 -12.91
CA VAL A 156 -1.88 14.66 -13.14
C VAL A 156 -3.28 15.25 -13.12
N ALA A 157 -3.55 16.23 -12.26
CA ALA A 157 -4.83 16.92 -12.25
C ALA A 157 -5.09 17.72 -13.54
N GLN A 158 -4.07 18.38 -14.07
CA GLN A 158 -4.20 19.23 -15.27
C GLN A 158 -4.26 18.41 -16.57
N ILE A 159 -3.52 17.31 -16.65
CA ILE A 159 -3.41 16.51 -17.88
C ILE A 159 -4.51 15.45 -17.94
N GLU A 160 -4.80 14.78 -16.81
CA GLU A 160 -5.67 13.60 -16.78
C GLU A 160 -6.98 13.82 -15.99
N GLY A 161 -7.13 14.97 -15.31
CA GLY A 161 -8.30 15.23 -14.47
C GLY A 161 -8.36 14.33 -13.22
N ILE A 162 -7.27 13.68 -12.85
CA ILE A 162 -7.18 12.78 -11.69
C ILE A 162 -6.63 13.53 -10.48
N ILE A 163 -7.31 13.43 -9.33
CA ILE A 163 -6.96 14.15 -8.10
C ILE A 163 -6.22 13.24 -7.12
N LEU A 164 -4.91 13.43 -7.06
CA LEU A 164 -4.03 12.81 -6.06
C LEU A 164 -4.01 13.61 -4.74
N ASP A 165 -3.32 13.09 -3.73
CA ASP A 165 -3.21 13.69 -2.39
C ASP A 165 -1.75 14.00 -1.98
N PRO A 166 -1.52 14.96 -1.08
CA PRO A 166 -0.18 15.43 -0.70
C PRO A 166 0.55 14.49 0.28
N VAL A 167 -0.12 13.46 0.79
CA VAL A 167 0.44 12.55 1.80
C VAL A 167 0.94 11.26 1.15
N TYR A 168 0.17 10.64 0.27
CA TYR A 168 0.46 9.30 -0.27
C TYR A 168 0.64 9.27 -1.78
N THR A 169 -0.45 9.43 -2.52
CA THR A 169 -0.54 9.20 -3.96
C THR A 169 0.24 10.23 -4.77
N GLY A 170 0.33 11.49 -4.30
CA GLY A 170 1.21 12.50 -4.90
C GLY A 170 2.68 12.13 -4.81
N LYS A 171 3.14 11.60 -3.66
CA LYS A 171 4.53 11.14 -3.49
C LYS A 171 4.84 9.91 -4.34
N ALA A 172 3.91 8.96 -4.39
CA ALA A 172 4.06 7.79 -5.25
C ALA A 172 4.09 8.16 -6.73
N MET A 173 3.27 9.12 -7.15
CA MET A 173 3.28 9.62 -8.53
C MET A 173 4.56 10.41 -8.84
N ALA A 174 5.03 11.27 -7.93
CA ALA A 174 6.31 11.95 -8.07
C ALA A 174 7.46 10.95 -8.27
N GLY A 175 7.46 9.87 -7.47
CA GLY A 175 8.41 8.78 -7.62
C GLY A 175 8.30 8.08 -8.97
N LEU A 176 7.09 7.76 -9.42
CA LEU A 176 6.88 7.16 -10.74
C LEU A 176 7.42 8.05 -11.88
N ILE A 177 7.07 9.33 -11.88
CA ILE A 177 7.52 10.29 -12.91
C ILE A 177 9.05 10.37 -12.93
N ASP A 178 9.69 10.55 -11.77
CA ASP A 178 11.15 10.64 -11.69
C ASP A 178 11.84 9.34 -12.11
N LEU A 179 11.31 8.17 -11.73
CA LEU A 179 11.84 6.87 -12.15
C LEU A 179 11.74 6.66 -13.67
N ILE A 180 10.67 7.14 -14.31
CA ILE A 180 10.55 7.15 -15.77
C ILE A 180 11.64 8.03 -16.39
N VAL A 181 11.83 9.25 -15.87
CA VAL A 181 12.87 10.19 -16.35
C VAL A 181 14.28 9.60 -16.19
N LYS A 182 14.53 8.88 -15.10
CA LYS A 182 15.80 8.17 -14.84
C LYS A 182 15.98 6.90 -15.66
N GLY A 183 15.02 6.52 -16.48
CA GLY A 183 15.10 5.32 -17.33
C GLY A 183 15.02 4.01 -16.54
N LYS A 184 14.35 4.00 -15.39
CA LYS A 184 14.14 2.78 -14.58
C LYS A 184 13.32 1.72 -15.32
N PHE A 185 12.37 2.17 -16.13
CA PHE A 185 11.44 1.35 -16.89
C PHE A 185 11.76 1.43 -18.37
N LYS A 186 11.55 0.32 -19.09
CA LYS A 186 11.71 0.26 -20.54
C LYS A 186 10.51 0.91 -21.23
N LYS A 187 10.69 1.30 -22.49
CA LYS A 187 9.65 1.99 -23.28
C LYS A 187 8.42 1.12 -23.57
N ASP A 188 8.57 -0.18 -23.54
CA ASP A 188 7.54 -1.19 -23.85
C ASP A 188 6.93 -1.83 -22.60
N GLU A 189 7.35 -1.42 -21.40
CA GLU A 189 6.79 -1.92 -20.13
C GLU A 189 5.52 -1.14 -19.75
N ASN A 190 4.43 -1.86 -19.49
CA ASN A 190 3.17 -1.27 -19.02
C ASN A 190 3.17 -1.17 -17.50
N ILE A 191 2.82 0.02 -16.99
CA ILE A 191 2.83 0.34 -15.57
C ILE A 191 1.42 0.67 -15.10
N VAL A 192 0.98 0.01 -14.04
CA VAL A 192 -0.25 0.34 -13.33
C VAL A 192 0.09 1.18 -12.11
N PHE A 193 -0.26 2.46 -12.14
CA PHE A 193 -0.27 3.29 -10.94
C PHE A 193 -1.53 3.01 -10.12
N LEU A 194 -1.37 2.57 -8.87
CA LEU A 194 -2.50 2.24 -8.02
C LEU A 194 -2.96 3.47 -7.23
N HIS A 195 -3.94 4.19 -7.76
CA HIS A 195 -4.53 5.34 -7.08
C HIS A 195 -5.43 4.89 -5.91
N THR A 196 -4.87 4.90 -4.70
CA THR A 196 -5.51 4.42 -3.47
C THR A 196 -6.42 5.47 -2.78
N GLY A 197 -6.82 6.52 -3.48
CA GLY A 197 -7.64 7.62 -2.94
C GLY A 197 -6.83 8.70 -2.22
N GLY A 198 -7.35 9.22 -1.10
CA GLY A 198 -6.70 10.26 -0.29
C GLY A 198 -7.04 11.70 -0.67
N GLY A 199 -7.68 11.95 -1.83
CA GLY A 199 -7.91 13.29 -2.36
C GLY A 199 -8.68 14.26 -1.45
N THR A 200 -9.46 13.76 -0.48
CA THR A 200 -10.12 14.61 0.54
C THR A 200 -9.12 15.31 1.46
N ALA A 201 -7.89 14.80 1.58
CA ALA A 201 -6.83 15.46 2.34
C ALA A 201 -6.49 16.84 1.76
N ASN A 202 -6.63 17.06 0.45
CA ASN A 202 -6.30 18.34 -0.20
C ASN A 202 -6.93 19.56 0.49
N PHE A 203 -8.16 19.43 1.01
CA PHE A 203 -8.85 20.53 1.70
C PHE A 203 -8.15 20.94 3.01
N ALA A 204 -7.53 19.98 3.70
CA ALA A 204 -6.72 20.24 4.90
C ALA A 204 -5.35 20.86 4.57
N TYR A 205 -4.83 20.63 3.37
CA TYR A 205 -3.55 21.16 2.89
C TYR A 205 -3.69 22.39 1.99
N ASN A 206 -4.84 23.09 1.98
CA ASN A 206 -5.12 24.16 1.00
C ASN A 206 -4.01 25.21 0.80
N LYS A 207 -3.18 25.47 1.82
CA LYS A 207 -2.09 26.45 1.76
C LYS A 207 -0.96 26.03 0.83
N VAL A 208 -0.79 24.73 0.56
CA VAL A 208 0.27 24.22 -0.33
C VAL A 208 -0.10 24.32 -1.80
N PHE A 209 -1.37 24.64 -2.12
CA PHE A 209 -1.90 24.77 -3.47
C PHE A 209 -2.29 26.22 -3.83
N ARG A 210 -1.85 27.21 -3.01
CA ARG A 210 -2.15 28.63 -3.19
C ARG A 210 -0.95 29.38 -3.73
#